data_AF-A0A7H8MER9-F1
#
_entry.id   AF-A0A7H8MER9-F1
#
_cell.length_a   1.000
_cell.length_b   1.000
_cell.length_c   1.000
_cell.angle_alpha   90.00
_cell.angle_beta   90.00
_cell.angle_gamma   90.00
#
_symmetry.space_group_name_H-M   'P 1'
#
loop_
_entity.id
_entity.type
_entity.pdbx_description
1 polymer ?
#
loop_
_entity_poly.entity_id
_entity_poly.type
_entity_poly.pdbx_seq_one_letter_code
_entity_poly.pdbx_strand_id
1 'polypeptide(L)'
;MARDGVDDPLLEQIRDEIGAACERVLTCEPDSMVMGMSAETFWGGVEGNKQFVKRIHDITGLRVATGAEACERALKLFGARRIGVVTPYQPVGDANVRRFFTELGFAVDRIIGLKCPTAVSIAHVTEAELRAALRELAAGEVDALVQCGTNLSMVATADEAERWLGLPVIAINAATWWMALRDNGIGDKVHGAGTLLREH
;
A
#
# COMPACT_ATOMS: atom_id res chain seq x y z
N MET A 1 9.86 20.49 14.39
CA MET A 1 10.87 19.43 14.54
C MET A 1 10.15 18.11 14.34
N ALA A 2 10.44 17.39 13.26
CA ALA A 2 9.93 16.03 13.07
C ALA A 2 10.55 15.14 14.16
N ARG A 3 9.71 14.49 14.96
CA ARG A 3 10.17 13.57 16.02
C ARG A 3 10.49 12.22 15.40
N ASP A 4 11.55 11.60 15.89
CA ASP A 4 12.04 10.31 15.44
C ASP A 4 11.04 9.19 15.78
N GLY A 5 10.20 8.85 14.81
CA GLY A 5 9.85 7.50 14.34
C GLY A 5 9.38 6.36 15.25
N VAL A 6 9.41 6.47 16.58
CA VAL A 6 8.92 5.43 17.49
C VAL A 6 7.61 5.86 18.15
N ASP A 7 7.49 7.15 18.46
CA ASP A 7 6.30 7.76 19.06
C ASP A 7 5.66 8.71 18.04
N ASP A 8 4.90 8.18 17.09
CA ASP A 8 4.00 8.99 16.27
C ASP A 8 2.62 9.01 16.94
N PRO A 9 2.24 10.12 17.61
CA PRO A 9 0.97 10.22 18.33
C PRO A 9 -0.23 9.97 17.41
N LEU A 10 -0.10 10.21 16.10
CA LEU A 10 -1.16 9.92 15.15
C LEU A 10 -1.36 8.41 14.99
N LEU A 11 -0.28 7.62 14.89
CA LEU A 11 -0.39 6.16 14.76
C LEU A 11 -0.97 5.52 16.03
N GLU A 12 -0.62 6.04 17.21
CA GLU A 12 -1.24 5.59 18.48
C GLU A 12 -2.74 5.88 18.50
N GLN A 13 -3.14 7.11 18.18
CA GLN A 13 -4.57 7.47 18.10
C GLN A 13 -5.33 6.59 17.11
N ILE A 14 -4.72 6.26 15.97
CA ILE A 14 -5.31 5.34 15.00
C ILE A 14 -5.46 3.93 15.60
N ARG A 15 -4.43 3.41 16.28
CA ARG A 15 -4.44 2.07 16.91
C ARG A 15 -5.54 1.93 17.96
N ASP A 16 -5.79 3.00 18.70
CA ASP A 16 -6.82 3.06 19.74
C ASP A 16 -8.22 3.09 19.12
N GLU A 17 -8.39 3.79 17.99
CA GLU A 17 -9.69 3.96 17.32
C GLU A 17 -10.11 2.79 16.42
N ILE A 18 -9.20 1.88 16.05
CA ILE A 18 -9.50 0.76 15.13
C ILE A 18 -10.69 -0.08 15.61
N GLY A 19 -10.78 -0.38 16.90
CA GLY A 19 -11.88 -1.20 17.46
C GLY A 19 -13.24 -0.53 17.26
N ALA A 20 -13.36 0.72 17.72
CA ALA A 20 -14.58 1.51 17.57
C ALA A 20 -14.93 1.78 16.09
N ALA A 21 -13.95 1.95 15.22
CA ALA A 21 -14.17 2.07 13.78
C ALA A 21 -14.77 0.78 13.18
N CYS A 22 -14.26 -0.40 13.58
CA CYS A 22 -14.81 -1.68 13.16
C CYS A 22 -16.26 -1.84 13.62
N GLU A 23 -16.54 -1.62 14.91
CA GLU A 23 -17.91 -1.71 15.46
C GLU A 23 -18.90 -0.80 14.72
N ARG A 24 -18.49 0.42 14.37
CA ARG A 24 -19.31 1.36 13.60
C ARG A 24 -19.62 0.84 12.19
N VAL A 25 -18.62 0.32 11.48
CA VAL A 25 -18.79 -0.19 10.11
C VAL A 25 -19.65 -1.45 10.08
N LEU A 26 -19.60 -2.31 11.10
CA LEU A 26 -20.43 -3.52 11.16
C LEU A 26 -21.94 -3.25 11.16
N THR A 27 -22.37 -2.02 11.47
CA THR A 27 -23.79 -1.64 11.43
C THR A 27 -24.41 -1.68 10.03
N CYS A 28 -23.60 -1.71 8.96
CA CYS A 28 -24.08 -1.92 7.60
C CYS A 28 -24.05 -3.39 7.14
N GLU A 29 -23.77 -4.33 8.05
CA GLU A 29 -23.70 -5.77 7.78
C GLU A 29 -22.82 -6.14 6.57
N PRO A 30 -21.54 -5.70 6.53
CA PRO A 30 -20.68 -5.97 5.39
C PRO A 30 -20.25 -7.45 5.31
N ASP A 31 -20.06 -7.97 4.10
CA ASP A 31 -19.52 -9.32 3.89
C ASP A 31 -17.99 -9.42 4.06
N SER A 32 -17.27 -8.31 3.88
CA SER A 32 -15.81 -8.26 3.92
C SER A 32 -15.31 -6.86 4.28
N MET A 33 -14.13 -6.79 4.90
CA MET A 33 -13.47 -5.53 5.27
C MET A 33 -12.38 -5.15 4.28
N VAL A 34 -12.18 -3.85 4.09
CA VAL A 34 -11.05 -3.28 3.33
C VAL A 34 -10.36 -2.24 4.21
N MET A 35 -9.07 -2.41 4.46
CA MET A 35 -8.32 -1.46 5.27
C MET A 35 -7.86 -0.28 4.42
N GLY A 36 -8.50 0.88 4.60
CA GLY A 36 -8.15 2.16 3.94
C GLY A 36 -6.87 2.83 4.43
N MET A 37 -5.96 2.09 5.07
CA MET A 37 -4.70 2.59 5.63
C MET A 37 -3.58 1.59 5.40
N SER A 38 -2.39 2.10 5.07
CA SER A 38 -1.23 1.26 4.76
C SER A 38 -0.11 1.27 5.79
N ALA A 39 0.16 2.39 6.47
CA ALA A 39 1.36 2.52 7.31
C ALA A 39 1.42 1.43 8.40
N GLU A 40 0.32 1.23 9.13
CA GLU A 40 0.21 0.23 10.18
C GLU A 40 0.42 -1.21 9.68
N THR A 41 0.02 -1.50 8.44
CA THR A 41 0.11 -2.84 7.85
C THR A 41 1.55 -3.24 7.48
N PHE A 42 2.49 -2.29 7.44
CA PHE A 42 3.91 -2.57 7.24
C PHE A 42 4.71 -2.64 8.55
N TRP A 43 4.15 -2.14 9.66
CA TRP A 43 4.83 -2.10 10.94
C TRP A 43 5.01 -3.50 11.51
N GLY A 44 6.20 -3.79 12.04
CA GLY A 44 6.52 -5.12 12.56
C GLY A 44 6.76 -6.19 11.49
N GLY A 45 6.83 -5.80 10.20
CA GLY A 45 7.10 -6.70 9.09
C GLY A 45 5.94 -7.66 8.81
N VAL A 46 6.24 -8.81 8.23
CA VAL A 46 5.24 -9.80 7.81
C VAL A 46 4.41 -10.29 9.00
N GLU A 47 5.05 -10.50 10.14
CA GLU A 47 4.36 -10.95 11.36
C GLU A 47 3.44 -9.87 11.93
N GLY A 48 3.84 -8.60 11.87
CA GLY A 48 2.98 -7.49 12.27
C GLY A 48 1.70 -7.41 11.43
N ASN A 49 1.79 -7.57 10.10
CA ASN A 49 0.62 -7.64 9.24
C ASN A 49 -0.30 -8.83 9.59
N LYS A 50 0.27 -10.01 9.87
CA LYS A 50 -0.52 -11.19 10.29
C LYS A 50 -1.28 -10.94 11.59
N GLN A 51 -0.62 -10.34 12.57
CA GLN A 51 -1.25 -9.97 13.84
C GLN A 51 -2.35 -8.94 13.65
N PHE A 52 -2.13 -7.95 12.78
CA PHE A 52 -3.14 -6.97 12.42
C PHE A 52 -4.39 -7.62 11.79
N VAL A 53 -4.21 -8.47 10.77
CA VAL A 53 -5.30 -9.21 10.12
C VAL A 53 -6.07 -10.05 11.15
N LYS A 54 -5.35 -10.77 12.02
CA LYS A 54 -5.97 -11.55 13.10
C LYS A 54 -6.79 -10.66 14.04
N ARG A 55 -6.26 -9.51 14.47
CA ARG A 55 -6.96 -8.58 15.36
C ARG A 55 -8.27 -8.08 14.73
N ILE A 56 -8.26 -7.69 13.46
CA ILE A 56 -9.48 -7.24 12.77
C ILE A 56 -10.50 -8.38 12.67
N HIS A 57 -10.04 -9.59 12.34
CA HIS A 57 -10.91 -10.77 12.31
C HIS A 57 -11.49 -11.10 13.69
N ASP A 58 -10.71 -11.02 14.76
CA ASP A 58 -11.19 -11.27 16.13
C ASP A 58 -12.29 -10.28 16.56
N ILE A 59 -12.24 -9.03 16.06
CA ILE A 59 -13.25 -7.99 16.34
C ILE A 59 -14.50 -8.17 15.48
N THR A 60 -14.32 -8.46 14.20
CA THR A 60 -15.40 -8.37 13.20
C THR A 60 -16.00 -9.71 12.79
N GLY A 61 -15.25 -10.80 12.96
CA GLY A 61 -15.55 -12.10 12.34
C GLY A 61 -15.34 -12.13 10.82
N LEU A 62 -14.86 -11.03 10.22
CA LEU A 62 -14.73 -10.87 8.77
C LEU A 62 -13.26 -10.96 8.33
N ARG A 63 -13.08 -11.29 7.05
CA ARG A 63 -11.78 -11.14 6.38
C ARG A 63 -11.51 -9.66 6.13
N VAL A 64 -10.23 -9.28 6.15
CA VAL A 64 -9.80 -7.91 5.85
C VAL A 64 -8.74 -7.91 4.76
N ALA A 65 -8.96 -7.10 3.72
CA ALA A 65 -7.94 -6.83 2.73
C ALA A 65 -6.99 -5.73 3.22
N THR A 66 -5.69 -6.03 3.32
CA THR A 66 -4.64 -5.04 3.65
C THR A 66 -3.80 -4.69 2.43
N GLY A 67 -3.31 -3.45 2.37
CA GLY A 67 -2.45 -3.02 1.28
C GLY A 67 -1.11 -3.75 1.24
N ALA A 68 -0.58 -4.16 2.39
CA ALA A 68 0.66 -4.93 2.47
C ALA A 68 0.52 -6.33 1.83
N GLU A 69 -0.53 -7.09 2.17
CA GLU A 69 -0.82 -8.39 1.56
C GLU A 69 -1.18 -8.23 0.07
N ALA A 70 -1.95 -7.20 -0.28
CA ALA A 70 -2.32 -6.94 -1.66
C ALA A 70 -1.11 -6.66 -2.56
N CYS A 71 -0.16 -5.85 -2.10
CA CYS A 71 1.09 -5.61 -2.82
C CYS A 71 1.93 -6.90 -2.97
N GLU A 72 2.01 -7.75 -1.95
CA GLU A 72 2.67 -9.05 -2.05
C GLU A 72 2.05 -9.92 -3.16
N ARG A 73 0.72 -10.08 -3.14
CA ARG A 73 0.01 -10.88 -4.14
C ARG A 73 0.19 -10.33 -5.55
N ALA A 74 0.10 -9.00 -5.71
CA ALA A 74 0.31 -8.33 -6.99
C ALA A 74 1.74 -8.53 -7.53
N LEU A 75 2.76 -8.38 -6.68
CA LEU A 75 4.15 -8.61 -7.08
C LEU A 75 4.40 -10.07 -7.50
N LYS A 76 3.84 -11.03 -6.75
CA LYS A 76 3.92 -12.46 -7.09
C LYS A 76 3.22 -12.76 -8.42
N LEU A 77 2.04 -12.16 -8.65
CA LEU A 77 1.29 -12.30 -9.90
C LEU A 77 2.12 -11.85 -11.11
N PHE A 78 2.86 -10.74 -10.99
CA PHE A 78 3.73 -10.24 -12.05
C PHE A 78 5.10 -10.94 -12.11
N GLY A 79 5.38 -11.90 -11.23
CA GLY A 79 6.68 -12.58 -11.17
C GLY A 79 7.85 -11.67 -10.79
N ALA A 80 7.58 -10.54 -10.13
CA ALA A 80 8.59 -9.56 -9.76
C ALA A 80 9.50 -10.12 -8.65
N ARG A 81 10.81 -9.86 -8.75
CA ARG A 81 11.82 -10.24 -7.75
C ARG A 81 12.54 -9.04 -7.19
N ARG A 82 12.82 -8.03 -8.03
CA ARG A 82 13.46 -6.78 -7.64
C ARG A 82 12.50 -5.61 -7.87
N ILE A 83 12.35 -4.75 -6.87
CA ILE A 83 11.33 -3.69 -6.87
C ILE A 83 11.91 -2.33 -6.52
N GLY A 84 11.34 -1.28 -7.12
CA GLY A 84 11.49 0.10 -6.65
C GLY A 84 10.24 0.54 -5.89
N VAL A 85 10.41 1.34 -4.83
CA VAL A 85 9.26 1.78 -4.01
C VAL A 85 9.25 3.30 -3.84
N VAL A 86 8.08 3.92 -4.00
CA VAL A 86 7.85 5.31 -3.59
C VAL A 86 6.92 5.33 -2.38
N THR A 87 7.25 6.16 -1.38
CA THR A 87 6.45 6.32 -0.17
C THR A 87 6.31 7.82 0.17
N PRO A 88 5.30 8.22 0.94
CA PRO A 88 5.24 9.56 1.51
C PRO A 88 5.94 9.67 2.86
N TYR A 89 6.57 8.61 3.35
CA TYR A 89 6.95 8.46 4.76
C TYR A 89 8.28 9.11 5.10
N GLN A 90 8.53 9.23 6.40
CA GLN A 90 9.86 9.50 6.97
C GLN A 90 10.74 8.24 6.89
N PRO A 91 12.08 8.37 7.05
CA PRO A 91 13.01 7.25 6.90
C PRO A 91 12.69 6.00 7.74
N VAL A 92 12.05 6.19 8.90
CA VAL A 92 11.58 5.09 9.77
C VAL A 92 10.44 4.28 9.14
N GLY A 93 9.51 4.94 8.44
CA GLY A 93 8.45 4.27 7.68
C GLY A 93 9.04 3.54 6.48
N ASP A 94 10.00 4.16 5.78
CA ASP A 94 10.72 3.53 4.67
C ASP A 94 11.46 2.26 5.12
N ALA A 95 12.06 2.28 6.30
CA ALA A 95 12.72 1.11 6.88
C ALA A 95 11.73 -0.04 7.14
N ASN A 96 10.53 0.25 7.64
CA ASN A 96 9.48 -0.76 7.84
C ASN A 96 8.98 -1.32 6.50
N VAL A 97 8.76 -0.47 5.50
CA VAL A 97 8.39 -0.90 4.14
C VAL A 97 9.48 -1.79 3.53
N ARG A 98 10.75 -1.39 3.64
CA ARG A 98 11.90 -2.20 3.18
C ARG A 98 11.94 -3.54 3.87
N ARG A 99 11.80 -3.55 5.20
CA ARG A 99 11.82 -4.76 6.02
C ARG A 99 10.72 -5.73 5.58
N PHE A 100 9.49 -5.24 5.43
CA PHE A 100 8.34 -6.05 5.01
C PHE A 100 8.60 -6.74 3.67
N PHE A 101 8.96 -5.98 2.62
CA PHE A 101 9.19 -6.58 1.31
C PHE A 101 10.43 -7.50 1.26
N THR A 102 11.48 -7.19 2.02
CA THR A 102 12.66 -8.06 2.15
C THR A 102 12.30 -9.39 2.83
N GLU A 103 11.51 -9.36 3.91
CA GLU A 103 11.04 -10.57 4.60
C GLU A 103 10.16 -11.45 3.70
N LEU A 104 9.45 -10.85 2.73
CA LEU A 104 8.70 -11.56 1.69
C LEU A 104 9.57 -12.13 0.55
N GLY A 105 10.87 -11.84 0.56
CA GLY A 105 11.84 -12.32 -0.43
C GLY A 105 12.04 -11.43 -1.65
N PHE A 106 11.50 -10.20 -1.65
CA PHE A 106 11.76 -9.23 -2.72
C PHE A 106 13.05 -8.45 -2.46
N ALA A 107 13.84 -8.24 -3.51
CA ALA A 107 14.99 -7.34 -3.50
C ALA A 107 14.52 -5.90 -3.67
N VAL A 108 14.50 -5.11 -2.60
CA VAL A 108 14.14 -3.70 -2.66
C VAL A 108 15.34 -2.88 -3.15
N ASP A 109 15.37 -2.52 -4.42
CA ASP A 109 16.49 -1.81 -5.07
C ASP A 109 16.67 -0.40 -4.48
N ARG A 110 15.61 0.41 -4.57
CA ARG A 110 15.57 1.77 -4.04
C ARG A 110 14.20 2.07 -3.44
N ILE A 111 14.22 2.89 -2.39
CA ILE A 111 13.03 3.56 -1.87
C ILE A 111 13.23 5.07 -2.02
N ILE A 112 12.26 5.75 -2.64
CA ILE A 112 12.13 7.20 -2.61
C ILE A 112 11.04 7.57 -1.60
N GLY A 113 11.47 8.02 -0.42
CA GLY A 113 10.58 8.62 0.57
C GLY A 113 10.41 10.12 0.31
N LEU A 114 9.18 10.55 0.02
CA LEU A 114 8.84 11.97 -0.21
C LEU A 114 8.85 12.79 1.08
N LYS A 115 8.88 12.13 2.26
CA LYS A 115 9.02 12.76 3.59
C LYS A 115 8.00 13.87 3.84
N CYS A 116 6.75 13.62 3.42
CA CYS A 116 5.65 14.56 3.64
C CYS A 116 5.53 14.87 5.14
N PRO A 117 5.45 16.15 5.55
CA PRO A 117 5.46 16.53 6.96
C PRO A 117 4.16 16.19 7.71
N THR A 118 3.04 16.04 6.99
CA THR A 118 1.72 15.76 7.57
C THR A 118 0.91 14.84 6.67
N ALA A 119 -0.09 14.15 7.22
CA ALA A 119 -1.03 13.35 6.43
C ALA A 119 -1.68 14.20 5.32
N VAL A 120 -2.10 15.44 5.62
CA VAL A 120 -2.70 16.36 4.63
C VAL A 120 -1.74 16.65 3.48
N SER A 121 -0.46 16.89 3.76
CA SER A 121 0.52 17.18 2.70
C SER A 121 0.76 16.00 1.76
N ILE A 122 0.49 14.76 2.19
CA ILE A 122 0.55 13.57 1.32
C ILE A 122 -0.46 13.69 0.18
N ALA A 123 -1.68 14.14 0.48
CA ALA A 123 -2.75 14.28 -0.51
C ALA A 123 -2.48 15.41 -1.53
N HIS A 124 -1.55 16.32 -1.23
CA HIS A 124 -1.16 17.43 -2.10
C HIS A 124 0.05 17.12 -3.00
N VAL A 125 0.67 15.95 -2.84
CA VAL A 125 1.76 15.54 -3.75
C VAL A 125 1.22 15.50 -5.18
N THR A 126 1.93 16.17 -6.08
CA THR A 126 1.50 16.33 -7.46
C THR A 126 1.84 15.11 -8.31
N GLU A 127 1.11 14.92 -9.41
CA GLU A 127 1.47 13.90 -10.40
C GLU A 127 2.87 14.09 -10.97
N ALA A 128 3.33 15.35 -11.10
CA ALA A 128 4.66 15.65 -11.62
C ALA A 128 5.76 15.10 -10.71
N GLU A 129 5.60 15.27 -9.39
CA GLU A 129 6.51 14.70 -8.37
C GLU A 129 6.49 13.16 -8.42
N LEU A 130 5.30 12.55 -8.53
CA LEU A 130 5.17 11.10 -8.64
C LEU A 130 5.82 10.55 -9.91
N ARG A 131 5.60 11.20 -11.07
CA ARG A 131 6.24 10.80 -12.33
C ARG A 131 7.75 10.93 -12.27
N ALA A 132 8.28 11.95 -11.60
CA ALA A 132 9.71 12.11 -11.40
C ALA A 132 10.29 10.97 -10.54
N ALA A 133 9.64 10.66 -9.40
CA ALA A 133 10.04 9.55 -8.54
C ALA A 133 9.99 8.20 -9.27
N LEU A 134 8.93 7.95 -10.05
CA LEU A 134 8.81 6.72 -10.85
C LEU A 134 9.92 6.59 -11.89
N ARG A 135 10.27 7.67 -12.60
CA ARG A 135 11.38 7.66 -13.57
C ARG A 135 12.72 7.38 -12.90
N GLU A 136 12.94 7.97 -11.73
CA GLU A 136 14.17 7.73 -10.98
C GLU A 136 14.26 6.27 -10.52
N LEU A 137 13.17 5.69 -10.00
CA LEU A 137 13.13 4.28 -9.61
C LEU A 137 13.31 3.34 -10.81
N ALA A 138 12.66 3.65 -11.93
CA ALA A 138 12.76 2.86 -13.16
C ALA A 138 14.12 2.95 -13.86
N ALA A 139 14.98 3.89 -13.47
CA ALA A 139 16.36 3.94 -13.94
C ALA A 139 17.24 2.82 -13.36
N GLY A 140 16.78 2.16 -12.28
CA GLY A 140 17.37 0.92 -11.78
C GLY A 140 16.87 -0.30 -12.58
N GLU A 141 17.56 -1.43 -12.44
CA GLU A 141 17.09 -2.71 -12.96
C GLU A 141 15.98 -3.23 -12.04
N VAL A 142 14.71 -2.89 -12.29
CA VAL A 142 13.57 -3.32 -11.45
C VAL A 142 12.52 -4.04 -12.29
N ASP A 143 11.88 -5.05 -11.71
CA ASP A 143 10.82 -5.83 -12.35
C ASP A 143 9.45 -5.17 -12.20
N ALA A 144 9.26 -4.39 -11.12
CA ALA A 144 8.03 -3.67 -10.83
C ALA A 144 8.30 -2.47 -9.91
N LEU A 145 7.38 -1.50 -9.94
CA LEU A 145 7.35 -0.38 -9.01
C LEU A 145 6.16 -0.49 -8.08
N VAL A 146 6.33 -0.07 -6.83
CA VAL A 146 5.26 -0.05 -5.83
C VAL A 146 5.15 1.35 -5.23
N GLN A 147 3.95 1.89 -5.19
CA GLN A 147 3.64 3.06 -4.38
C GLN A 147 2.99 2.60 -3.07
N CYS A 148 3.61 2.92 -1.94
CA CYS A 148 3.05 2.71 -0.60
C CYS A 148 2.50 4.03 -0.03
N GLY A 149 1.42 3.98 0.75
CA GLY A 149 0.75 5.17 1.31
C GLY A 149 -0.65 5.38 0.74
N THR A 150 -1.71 5.02 1.46
CA THR A 150 -3.09 5.11 0.94
C THR A 150 -3.55 6.55 0.67
N ASN A 151 -2.98 7.54 1.36
CA ASN A 151 -3.31 8.96 1.13
C ASN A 151 -2.54 9.59 -0.05
N LEU A 152 -1.60 8.86 -0.67
CA LEU A 152 -0.84 9.33 -1.83
C LEU A 152 -1.60 8.94 -3.10
N SER A 153 -2.26 9.92 -3.72
CA SER A 153 -3.15 9.70 -4.87
C SER A 153 -2.35 9.34 -6.13
N MET A 154 -2.29 8.04 -6.46
CA MET A 154 -1.44 7.56 -7.56
C MET A 154 -2.10 6.56 -8.51
N VAL A 155 -3.37 6.20 -8.32
CA VAL A 155 -4.02 5.14 -9.13
C VAL A 155 -3.99 5.44 -10.64
N ALA A 156 -4.45 6.62 -11.06
CA ALA A 156 -4.44 7.00 -12.47
C ALA A 156 -3.01 7.21 -13.01
N THR A 157 -2.15 7.86 -12.22
CA THR A 157 -0.73 8.06 -12.57
C THR A 157 0.02 6.75 -12.77
N ALA A 158 -0.27 5.73 -11.93
CA ALA A 158 0.30 4.40 -12.04
C ALA A 158 -0.18 3.67 -13.30
N ASP A 159 -1.49 3.73 -13.62
CA ASP A 159 -2.04 3.18 -14.86
C ASP A 159 -1.36 3.74 -16.11
N GLU A 160 -1.15 5.06 -16.13
CA GLU A 160 -0.40 5.70 -17.22
C GLU A 160 1.07 5.28 -17.23
N ALA A 161 1.68 5.15 -16.05
CA ALA A 161 3.09 4.82 -15.88
C ALA A 161 3.48 3.48 -16.50
N GLU A 162 2.63 2.47 -16.38
CA GLU A 162 2.86 1.16 -17.00
C GLU A 162 3.15 1.29 -18.51
N ARG A 163 2.47 2.20 -19.22
CA ARG A 163 2.61 2.37 -20.67
C ARG A 163 3.96 2.98 -21.08
N TRP A 164 4.44 4.00 -20.36
CA TRP A 164 5.68 4.68 -20.73
C TRP A 164 6.92 4.13 -20.02
N LEU A 165 6.77 3.33 -18.96
CA LEU A 165 7.86 2.58 -18.33
C LEU A 165 8.02 1.16 -18.89
N GLY A 166 6.95 0.56 -19.41
CA GLY A 166 6.98 -0.81 -19.90
C GLY A 166 7.11 -1.88 -18.81
N LEU A 167 6.75 -1.56 -17.56
CA LEU A 167 6.76 -2.46 -16.40
C LEU A 167 5.55 -2.20 -15.49
N PRO A 168 5.14 -3.16 -14.64
CA PRO A 168 4.04 -2.99 -13.70
C PRO A 168 4.30 -1.88 -12.67
N VAL A 169 3.29 -1.01 -12.46
CA VAL A 169 3.34 0.06 -11.45
C VAL A 169 2.15 -0.11 -10.51
N ILE A 170 2.43 -0.58 -9.31
CA ILE A 170 1.43 -1.01 -8.33
C ILE A 170 1.15 0.14 -7.37
N ALA A 171 0.02 0.83 -7.55
CA ALA A 171 -0.52 1.72 -6.53
C ALA A 171 -1.19 0.88 -5.43
N ILE A 172 -0.83 1.09 -4.16
CA ILE A 172 -1.33 0.28 -3.04
C ILE A 172 -2.85 0.27 -2.95
N ASN A 173 -3.51 1.39 -3.26
CA ASN A 173 -4.97 1.46 -3.28
C ASN A 173 -5.55 0.54 -4.36
N ALA A 174 -5.00 0.57 -5.58
CA ALA A 174 -5.45 -0.30 -6.67
C ALA A 174 -5.23 -1.79 -6.34
N ALA A 175 -4.08 -2.14 -5.76
CA ALA A 175 -3.82 -3.50 -5.30
C ALA A 175 -4.81 -3.93 -4.21
N THR A 176 -5.07 -3.08 -3.23
CA THR A 176 -5.99 -3.38 -2.12
C THR A 176 -7.41 -3.63 -2.63
N TRP A 177 -7.90 -2.77 -3.53
CA TRP A 177 -9.18 -2.96 -4.20
C TRP A 177 -9.21 -4.23 -5.04
N TRP A 178 -8.16 -4.49 -5.84
CA TRP A 178 -8.06 -5.72 -6.63
C TRP A 178 -8.17 -6.96 -5.73
N MET A 179 -7.38 -7.04 -4.66
CA MET A 179 -7.44 -8.17 -3.74
C MET A 179 -8.83 -8.33 -3.12
N ALA A 180 -9.43 -7.24 -2.63
CA ALA A 180 -10.76 -7.27 -2.02
C ALA A 180 -11.84 -7.72 -3.01
N LEU A 181 -11.83 -7.22 -4.24
CA LEU A 181 -12.81 -7.58 -5.27
C LEU A 181 -12.66 -9.06 -5.67
N ARG A 182 -11.43 -9.51 -5.96
CA ARG A 182 -11.18 -10.89 -6.41
C ARG A 182 -11.45 -11.92 -5.32
N ASP A 183 -11.10 -11.64 -4.06
CA ASP A 183 -11.39 -12.53 -2.93
C ASP A 183 -12.90 -12.66 -2.66
N ASN A 184 -13.71 -11.70 -3.13
CA ASN A 184 -15.17 -11.73 -3.03
C ASN A 184 -15.86 -12.14 -4.35
N GLY A 185 -15.11 -12.72 -5.30
CA GLY A 185 -15.67 -13.24 -6.57
C GLY A 185 -16.15 -12.16 -7.55
N ILE A 186 -15.82 -10.89 -7.29
CA ILE A 186 -16.16 -9.77 -8.16
C ILE A 186 -15.07 -9.66 -9.21
N GLY A 187 -15.40 -9.99 -10.46
CA GLY A 187 -14.49 -10.04 -11.61
C GLY A 187 -14.51 -8.78 -12.49
N ASP A 188 -15.22 -7.73 -12.08
CA ASP A 188 -15.33 -6.49 -12.84
C ASP A 188 -13.97 -5.87 -13.14
N LYS A 189 -13.87 -5.35 -14.36
CA LYS A 189 -12.68 -4.66 -14.86
C LYS A 189 -12.84 -3.17 -14.68
N VAL A 190 -11.84 -2.52 -14.10
CA VAL A 190 -11.81 -1.07 -13.92
C VAL A 190 -10.71 -0.48 -14.81
N HIS A 191 -11.12 0.32 -15.79
CA HIS A 191 -10.20 1.01 -16.69
C HIS A 191 -9.61 2.26 -16.03
N GLY A 192 -8.35 2.58 -16.33
CA GLY A 192 -7.65 3.73 -15.76
C GLY A 192 -7.15 3.52 -14.32
N ALA A 193 -7.11 2.26 -13.84
CA ALA A 193 -6.74 1.92 -12.47
C ALA A 193 -5.61 0.88 -12.36
N GLY A 194 -4.75 0.79 -13.39
CA GLY A 194 -3.61 -0.10 -13.45
C GLY A 194 -3.97 -1.47 -14.03
N THR A 195 -2.95 -2.20 -14.48
CA THR A 195 -3.12 -3.52 -15.10
C THR A 195 -3.82 -4.51 -14.18
N LEU A 196 -3.57 -4.43 -12.86
CA LEU A 196 -4.22 -5.27 -11.85
C LEU A 196 -5.75 -5.25 -11.96
N LEU A 197 -6.37 -4.07 -11.90
CA LEU A 197 -7.83 -3.95 -11.95
C LEU A 197 -8.41 -4.03 -13.37
N ARG A 198 -7.59 -3.77 -14.39
CA ARG A 198 -8.01 -3.78 -15.80
C ARG A 198 -8.01 -5.18 -16.40
N GLU A 199 -7.10 -6.06 -15.97
CA GLU A 199 -6.79 -7.32 -16.67
C GLU A 199 -6.79 -8.57 -15.77
N HIS A 200 -6.62 -8.43 -14.46
CA HIS A 200 -6.54 -9.53 -13.49
C HIS A 200 -7.66 -9.50 -12.46
#